data_AF-A0AAU6TN98-F1
#
_entry.id   AF-A0AAU6TN98-F1
#
_cell.length_a   1.000
_cell.length_b   1.000
_cell.length_c   1.000
_cell.angle_alpha   90.00
_cell.angle_beta   90.00
_cell.angle_gamma   90.00
#
_symmetry.space_group_name_H-M   'P 1'
#
loop_
_entity.id
_entity.type
_entity.pdbx_description
1 polymer ?
#
loop_
_entity_poly.entity_id
_entity_poly.type
_entity_poly.pdbx_seq_one_letter_code
_entity_poly.pdbx_strand_id
1 'polypeptide(L)'
;MQDKQFEYWSKARKQGGLAWIFKNTVGTTIAFVVFHILFNYPSSDAENVLMYMQANIAEYSIFPSLMFFVNWGFWLHRESKFKVELERRNVE
;
A
#
# COMPACT_ATOMS: atom_id res chain seq x y z
N MET A 1 -3.71 -17.98 11.53
CA MET A 1 -4.13 -16.56 11.49
C MET A 1 -5.07 -16.30 12.67
N GLN A 2 -4.99 -15.14 13.33
CA GLN A 2 -5.93 -14.82 14.44
C GLN A 2 -7.34 -14.55 13.91
N ASP A 3 -8.39 -14.75 14.72
CA ASP A 3 -9.79 -14.66 14.28
C ASP A 3 -10.14 -13.31 13.65
N LYS A 4 -9.76 -12.20 14.29
CA LYS A 4 -9.99 -10.85 13.75
C LYS A 4 -9.32 -10.63 12.40
N GLN A 5 -8.12 -11.19 12.22
CA GLN A 5 -7.39 -11.09 10.95
C GLN A 5 -8.04 -11.97 9.87
N PHE A 6 -8.53 -13.15 10.24
CA PHE A 6 -9.25 -14.05 9.33
C PHE A 6 -10.56 -13.43 8.86
N GLU A 7 -11.35 -12.86 9.76
CA GLU A 7 -12.60 -12.18 9.41
C GLU A 7 -12.35 -10.96 8.52
N TYR A 8 -11.37 -10.12 8.88
CA TYR A 8 -10.97 -9.00 8.04
C TYR A 8 -10.55 -9.46 6.65
N TRP A 9 -9.71 -10.48 6.55
CA TRP A 9 -9.20 -10.96 5.26
C TRP A 9 -10.27 -11.63 4.41
N SER A 10 -11.21 -12.36 5.04
CA SER A 10 -12.39 -12.92 4.37
C SER A 10 -13.28 -11.84 3.75
N LYS A 11 -13.37 -10.66 4.38
CA LYS A 11 -14.05 -9.49 3.79
C LYS A 11 -13.21 -8.83 2.70
N ALA A 12 -11.91 -8.63 2.93
CA ALA A 12 -11.00 -7.99 2.00
C ALA A 12 -10.87 -8.74 0.67
N ARG A 13 -10.82 -10.09 0.69
CA ARG A 13 -10.74 -10.91 -0.53
C ARG A 13 -11.94 -10.74 -1.46
N LYS A 14 -13.13 -10.51 -0.91
CA LYS A 14 -14.36 -10.31 -1.69
C LYS A 14 -14.35 -9.00 -2.48
N GLN A 15 -13.55 -8.03 -2.05
CA GLN A 15 -13.36 -6.75 -2.76
C GLN A 15 -12.36 -6.87 -3.93
N GLY A 16 -11.68 -8.01 -4.08
CA GLY A 16 -10.71 -8.28 -5.12
C GLY A 16 -9.29 -7.86 -4.75
N GLY A 17 -8.31 -8.71 -5.08
CA GLY A 17 -6.90 -8.49 -4.72
C GLY A 17 -6.30 -7.26 -5.38
N LEU A 18 -6.61 -7.02 -6.65
CA LEU A 18 -6.09 -5.84 -7.35
C LEU A 18 -6.61 -4.53 -6.74
N ALA A 19 -7.90 -4.47 -6.39
CA ALA A 19 -8.48 -3.31 -5.72
C ALA A 19 -7.84 -3.07 -4.35
N TRP A 20 -7.58 -4.12 -3.57
CA TRP A 20 -6.87 -4.02 -2.31
C TRP A 20 -5.43 -3.52 -2.49
N ILE A 21 -4.69 -4.05 -3.47
CA ILE A 21 -3.32 -3.64 -3.76
C ILE A 21 -3.28 -2.16 -4.16
N PHE A 22 -4.17 -1.72 -5.07
CA PHE A 22 -4.26 -0.32 -5.45
C PHE A 22 -4.60 0.60 -4.29
N LYS A 23 -5.60 0.23 -3.47
CA LYS A 23 -6.00 1.04 -2.31
C LYS A 23 -4.84 1.24 -1.33
N ASN A 24 -4.09 0.19 -1.03
CA ASN A 24 -2.93 0.28 -0.14
C ASN A 24 -1.77 1.05 -0.79
N THR A 25 -1.56 0.90 -2.09
CA THR A 25 -0.52 1.63 -2.84
C THR A 25 -0.83 3.12 -2.88
N VAL A 26 -2.07 3.51 -3.17
CA VAL A 26 -2.51 4.91 -3.14
C VAL A 26 -2.36 5.49 -1.73
N GLY A 27 -2.83 4.78 -0.71
CA GLY A 27 -2.72 5.25 0.68
C GLY A 27 -1.27 5.47 1.13
N THR A 28 -0.38 4.51 0.81
CA THR A 28 1.05 4.63 1.13
C THR A 28 1.75 5.72 0.34
N THR A 29 1.37 5.92 -0.92
CA THR A 29 1.90 6.99 -1.78
C THR A 29 1.50 8.37 -1.28
N ILE A 30 0.23 8.55 -0.90
CA ILE A 30 -0.24 9.81 -0.31
C ILE A 30 0.52 10.10 0.99
N ALA A 31 0.65 9.11 1.88
CA ALA A 31 1.41 9.27 3.11
C ALA A 31 2.86 9.65 2.83
N PHE A 32 3.52 8.97 1.88
CA PHE A 32 4.87 9.29 1.45
C PHE A 32 4.99 10.72 0.96
N VAL A 33 4.16 11.15 0.00
CA VAL A 33 4.21 12.53 -0.55
C VAL A 33 3.99 13.57 0.55
N VAL A 34 3.02 13.35 1.44
CA VAL A 34 2.75 14.26 2.56
C VAL A 34 3.95 14.36 3.49
N PHE A 35 4.51 13.24 3.95
CA PHE A 35 5.69 13.28 4.82
C PHE A 35 6.92 13.84 4.12
N HIS A 36 7.11 13.51 2.85
CA HIS A 36 8.20 14.02 2.04
C HIS A 36 8.15 15.55 1.97
N ILE A 37 6.98 16.12 1.66
CA ILE A 37 6.78 17.57 1.67
C ILE A 37 6.99 18.13 3.08
N LEU A 38 6.32 17.59 4.11
CA LEU A 38 6.37 18.15 5.46
C LEU A 38 7.78 18.22 6.03
N PHE A 39 8.63 17.23 5.74
CA PHE A 39 9.98 17.16 6.32
C PHE A 39 11.06 17.80 5.44
N ASN A 40 10.96 17.69 4.11
CA ASN A 40 12.06 18.08 3.21
C ASN A 40 11.81 19.39 2.46
N TYR A 41 10.54 19.76 2.22
CA TYR A 41 10.23 21.03 1.54
C TYR A 41 10.75 22.28 2.29
N PRO A 42 10.62 22.38 3.63
CA PRO A 42 11.08 23.57 4.37
C PRO A 42 12.59 23.85 4.24
N SER A 43 13.37 22.82 3.91
CA SER A 43 14.82 22.90 3.72
C SER A 43 15.24 22.93 2.23
N SER A 44 14.29 23.02 1.31
CA SER A 44 14.56 22.98 -0.13
C SER A 44 14.72 24.39 -0.73
N ASP A 45 15.44 24.49 -1.84
CA ASP A 45 15.59 25.72 -2.62
C ASP A 45 14.38 26.02 -3.54
N ALA A 46 13.28 25.28 -3.38
CA ALA A 46 12.11 25.42 -4.25
C ALA A 46 11.28 26.65 -3.85
N GLU A 47 10.94 27.48 -4.84
CA GLU A 47 10.17 28.71 -4.64
C GLU A 47 8.73 28.44 -4.16
N ASN A 48 8.15 27.31 -4.57
CA ASN A 48 6.84 26.85 -4.12
C ASN A 48 6.74 25.32 -4.12
N VAL A 49 5.68 24.82 -3.47
CA VAL A 49 5.43 23.36 -3.34
C VAL A 49 5.28 22.69 -4.70
N LEU A 50 4.69 23.35 -5.70
CA LEU A 50 4.52 22.76 -7.03
C LEU A 50 5.87 22.51 -7.71
N MET A 51 6.80 23.48 -7.65
CA MET A 51 8.16 23.31 -8.17
C MET A 51 8.91 22.21 -7.43
N TYR A 52 8.77 22.15 -6.10
CA TYR A 52 9.33 21.05 -5.31
C TYR A 52 8.79 19.69 -5.76
N MET A 53 7.49 19.60 -6.02
CA MET A 53 6.88 18.36 -6.49
C MET A 53 7.35 17.95 -7.89
N GLN A 54 7.52 18.91 -8.79
CA GLN A 54 8.06 18.67 -10.14
C GLN A 54 9.51 18.18 -10.09
N ALA A 55 10.34 18.76 -9.22
CA ALA A 55 11.72 18.34 -9.03
C ALA A 55 11.84 16.89 -8.53
N ASN A 56 10.85 16.41 -7.76
CA ASN A 56 10.81 15.07 -7.18
C ASN A 56 9.87 14.10 -7.93
N ILE A 57 9.44 14.44 -9.15
CA ILE A 57 8.45 13.64 -9.89
C ILE A 57 8.92 12.20 -10.17
N ALA A 58 10.24 12.01 -10.33
CA ALA A 58 10.83 10.69 -10.52
C ALA A 58 10.63 9.82 -9.26
N GLU A 59 10.91 10.36 -8.08
CA GLU A 59 10.70 9.66 -6.81
C GLU A 59 9.21 9.36 -6.58
N TYR A 60 8.35 10.32 -6.88
CA TYR A 60 6.90 10.17 -6.78
C TYR A 60 6.32 9.19 -7.80
N SER A 61 7.08 8.81 -8.82
CA SER A 61 6.69 7.77 -9.80
C SER A 61 7.26 6.40 -9.42
N ILE A 62 8.53 6.34 -9.01
CA ILE A 62 9.20 5.09 -8.66
C ILE A 62 8.61 4.49 -7.37
N PHE A 63 8.36 5.32 -6.36
CA PHE A 63 7.83 4.88 -5.08
C PHE A 63 6.50 4.11 -5.21
N PRO A 64 5.42 4.65 -5.84
CA PRO A 64 4.17 3.90 -6.01
C PRO A 64 4.35 2.63 -6.83
N SER A 65 5.22 2.63 -7.85
CA SER A 65 5.51 1.42 -8.63
C SER A 65 6.12 0.32 -7.76
N LEU A 66 7.11 0.63 -6.93
CA LEU A 66 7.69 -0.33 -5.99
C LEU A 66 6.68 -0.79 -4.95
N MET A 67 5.91 0.15 -4.38
CA MET A 67 4.90 -0.15 -3.38
C MET A 67 3.78 -1.04 -3.94
N PHE A 68 3.45 -0.94 -5.24
CA PHE A 68 2.52 -1.86 -5.88
C PHE A 68 3.01 -3.31 -5.76
N PHE A 69 4.27 -3.58 -6.13
CA PHE A 69 4.84 -4.93 -6.03
C PHE A 69 4.97 -5.42 -4.58
N VAL A 70 5.35 -4.54 -3.66
CA VAL A 70 5.39 -4.85 -2.23
C VAL A 70 4.00 -5.24 -1.71
N ASN A 71 2.98 -4.43 -2.01
CA ASN A 71 1.59 -4.70 -1.63
C ASN A 71 1.06 -5.98 -2.29
N TRP A 72 1.46 -6.25 -3.53
CA TRP A 72 1.15 -7.50 -4.21
C TRP A 72 1.78 -8.71 -3.50
N GLY A 73 3.05 -8.64 -3.13
CA GLY A 73 3.71 -9.66 -2.32
C GLY A 73 3.00 -9.88 -0.98
N PHE A 74 2.62 -8.80 -0.29
CA PHE A 74 1.83 -8.89 0.94
C PHE A 74 0.47 -9.55 0.73
N TRP A 75 -0.20 -9.23 -0.38
CA TRP A 75 -1.47 -9.87 -0.74
C TRP A 75 -1.28 -11.38 -0.90
N LEU A 76 -0.31 -11.81 -1.71
CA LEU A 76 -0.03 -13.23 -1.96
C LEU A 76 0.33 -13.98 -0.68
N HIS A 77 1.15 -13.38 0.19
CA HIS A 77 1.53 -13.96 1.47
C HIS A 77 0.33 -14.16 2.40
N ARG A 78 -0.52 -13.13 2.53
CA ARG A 78 -1.73 -13.22 3.35
C ARG A 78 -2.74 -14.20 2.77
N GLU A 79 -2.84 -14.24 1.46
CA GLU A 79 -3.70 -15.17 0.73
C GLU A 79 -3.28 -16.63 0.96
N SER A 80 -1.98 -16.91 0.88
CA SER A 80 -1.43 -18.23 1.20
C SER A 80 -1.76 -18.64 2.64
N LYS A 81 -1.53 -17.75 3.61
CA LYS A 81 -1.87 -18.01 5.02
C LYS A 81 -3.36 -18.20 5.26
N PHE A 82 -4.20 -17.46 4.53
CA PHE A 82 -5.65 -17.57 4.65
C PHE A 82 -6.14 -18.92 4.14
N LYS A 83 -5.63 -19.42 3.01
CA LYS A 83 -6.02 -20.74 2.46
C LYS A 83 -5.72 -21.87 3.44
N VAL A 84 -4.51 -21.88 4.02
CA VAL A 84 -4.13 -22.86 5.06
C VAL A 84 -5.06 -22.78 6.27
N GLU A 85 -5.42 -21.56 6.68
CA GLU A 85 -6.33 -21.36 7.81
C GLU A 85 -7.78 -21.74 7.49
N LEU A 86 -8.23 -21.52 6.27
CA LEU A 86 -9.57 -21.87 5.78
C LEU A 86 -9.77 -23.38 5.84
N GLU A 87 -8.80 -24.15 5.32
CA GLU A 87 -8.77 -25.61 5.41
C GLU A 87 -8.78 -26.09 6.86
N ARG A 88 -7.94 -25.48 7.72
CA ARG A 88 -7.87 -25.82 9.15
C ARG A 88 -9.20 -25.60 9.89
N ARG A 89 -9.93 -24.54 9.53
CA ARG A 89 -11.21 -24.20 10.14
C ARG A 89 -12.39 -24.96 9.54
N ASN A 90 -12.18 -25.65 8.42
CA ASN A 90 -13.21 -26.39 7.68
C ASN A 90 -14.46 -25.53 7.41
N VAL A 91 -14.23 -24.29 6.96
CA VAL A 91 -15.28 -23.34 6.54
C VAL A 91 -15.04 -23.03 5.07
N GLU A 92 -16.09 -23.13 4.25
CA GLU A 92 -16.08 -22.71 2.84
C GLU A 92 -16.22 -21.19 2.67
#